data_AF-A0A8J5FY50-F1
#
_entry.id   AF-A0A8J5FY50-F1
#
_cell.length_a   1.000
_cell.length_b   1.000
_cell.length_c   1.000
_cell.angle_alpha   90.00
_cell.angle_beta   90.00
_cell.angle_gamma   90.00
#
_symmetry.space_group_name_H-M   'P 1'
#
loop_
_entity.id
_entity.type
_entity.pdbx_description
1 polymer ?
#
loop_
_entity_poly.entity_id
_entity_poly.type
_entity_poly.pdbx_seq_one_letter_code
_entity_poly.pdbx_strand_id
1 'polypeptide(L)'
;MTNGGRVNSWTCINFAKNVQDNLARGFCHELAQMCQISGMGKELDLPIVILPDNDGSLYGDQKQICETGLGLVSQCYLTKHVFRMSKQYLANVGGRDTVLVDALSRHIPLVSDRPTIIFGADITHPHPGEDSSPSIAVVVASQD
;
A
#
# COMPACT_ATOMS: atom_id res chain seq x y z
N MET A 1 -4.14 -16.09 10.44
CA MET A 1 -4.07 -16.20 8.97
C MET A 1 -5.06 -15.23 8.36
N THR A 2 -4.61 -14.07 7.87
CA THR A 2 -5.47 -13.27 6.98
C THR A 2 -5.44 -13.95 5.62
N ASN A 3 -6.58 -14.49 5.20
CA ASN A 3 -6.76 -14.95 3.82
C ASN A 3 -6.41 -13.77 2.91
N GLY A 4 -5.54 -14.00 1.92
CA GLY A 4 -5.10 -12.96 1.00
C GLY A 4 -6.31 -12.19 0.47
N GLY A 5 -6.27 -10.87 0.61
CA GLY A 5 -7.28 -9.98 0.06
C GLY A 5 -7.47 -10.34 -1.41
N ARG A 6 -8.68 -10.75 -1.75
CA ARG A 6 -9.07 -11.03 -3.14
C ARG A 6 -9.33 -9.64 -3.82
N VAL A 7 -9.31 -9.37 -5.16
CA VAL A 7 -9.84 -8.19 -5.96
C VAL A 7 -11.06 -8.38 -6.98
N ASN A 8 -12.28 -7.83 -6.74
CA ASN A 8 -13.52 -8.09 -7.55
C ASN A 8 -13.70 -7.11 -8.73
N SER A 9 -13.53 -5.82 -8.43
CA SER A 9 -13.62 -4.74 -9.41
C SER A 9 -12.42 -3.81 -9.26
N TRP A 10 -11.88 -3.35 -10.38
CA TRP A 10 -10.81 -2.37 -10.41
C TRP A 10 -11.35 -1.06 -10.96
N THR A 11 -11.08 0.03 -10.25
CA THR A 11 -11.23 1.39 -10.78
C THR A 11 -9.86 2.02 -10.87
N CYS A 12 -9.52 2.58 -12.03
CA CYS A 12 -8.32 3.38 -12.21
C CYS A 12 -8.69 4.86 -12.23
N ILE A 13 -8.09 5.66 -11.36
CA ILE A 13 -8.23 7.11 -11.31
C ILE A 13 -6.89 7.72 -11.71
N ASN A 14 -6.85 8.40 -12.85
CA ASN A 14 -5.63 9.01 -13.38
C ASN A 14 -5.66 10.53 -13.17
N PHE A 15 -4.84 11.04 -12.25
CA PHE A 15 -4.66 12.48 -12.03
C PHE A 15 -3.52 13.07 -12.88
N ALA A 16 -2.78 12.25 -13.61
CA ALA A 16 -1.64 12.69 -14.39
C ALA A 16 -2.02 13.05 -15.83
N LYS A 17 -1.86 14.33 -16.18
CA LYS A 17 -2.18 14.87 -17.52
C LYS A 17 -1.32 14.30 -18.65
N ASN A 18 -0.11 13.83 -18.34
CA ASN A 18 0.84 13.29 -19.31
C ASN A 18 0.66 11.79 -19.55
N VAL A 19 -0.16 11.09 -18.76
CA VAL A 19 -0.45 9.67 -18.95
C VAL A 19 -1.73 9.53 -19.76
N GLN A 20 -1.60 8.95 -20.96
CA GLN A 20 -2.74 8.64 -21.81
C GLN A 20 -3.51 7.43 -21.29
N ASP A 21 -4.81 7.36 -21.59
CA ASP A 21 -5.72 6.29 -21.13
C ASP A 21 -5.28 4.90 -21.58
N ASN A 22 -4.71 4.77 -22.78
CA ASN A 22 -4.18 3.50 -23.28
C ASN A 22 -3.02 3.00 -22.42
N LEU A 23 -2.11 3.88 -21.99
CA LEU A 23 -0.98 3.56 -21.14
C LEU A 23 -1.44 3.23 -19.72
N ALA A 24 -2.36 4.01 -19.16
CA ALA A 24 -2.96 3.73 -17.85
C ALA A 24 -3.65 2.35 -17.84
N ARG A 25 -4.41 2.03 -18.90
CA ARG A 25 -5.06 0.72 -19.05
C ARG A 25 -4.04 -0.42 -19.19
N GLY A 26 -2.99 -0.23 -19.99
CA GLY A 26 -1.90 -1.20 -20.12
C GLY A 26 -1.21 -1.47 -18.79
N PHE A 27 -0.92 -0.42 -18.02
CA PHE A 27 -0.37 -0.53 -16.68
C PHE A 27 -1.28 -1.32 -15.73
N CYS A 28 -2.58 -1.00 -15.69
CA CYS A 28 -3.54 -1.72 -14.86
C CYS A 28 -3.63 -3.20 -15.23
N HIS A 29 -3.54 -3.53 -16.52
CA HIS A 29 -3.54 -4.90 -16.99
C HIS A 29 -2.29 -5.69 -16.56
N GLU A 30 -1.11 -5.09 -16.65
CA GLU A 30 0.13 -5.71 -16.18
C GLU A 30 0.10 -5.93 -14.66
N LEU A 31 -0.37 -4.93 -13.90
CA LEU A 31 -0.52 -5.04 -12.46
C LEU A 31 -1.49 -6.17 -12.08
N ALA A 32 -2.64 -6.21 -12.75
CA ALA A 32 -3.64 -7.27 -12.61
C ALA A 32 -3.05 -8.67 -12.83
N GLN A 33 -2.26 -8.84 -13.89
CA GLN A 33 -1.60 -10.09 -14.21
C GLN A 33 -0.57 -10.47 -13.12
N MET A 34 0.18 -9.51 -12.61
CA MET A 34 1.14 -9.74 -11.51
C MET A 34 0.45 -10.14 -10.21
N CYS A 35 -0.68 -9.50 -9.85
CA CYS A 35 -1.48 -9.89 -8.70
C CYS A 35 -1.99 -11.34 -8.81
N GLN A 36 -2.44 -11.75 -10.01
CA GLN A 36 -2.88 -13.12 -10.27
C GLN A 36 -1.75 -14.14 -10.12
N ILE A 37 -0.58 -13.86 -10.69
CA ILE A 37 0.60 -14.73 -10.56
C ILE A 37 1.04 -14.85 -9.09
N SER A 38 0.87 -13.78 -8.32
CA SER A 38 1.23 -13.72 -6.90
C SER A 38 0.18 -14.37 -5.97
N GLY A 39 -0.90 -14.94 -6.53
CA GLY A 39 -1.93 -15.63 -5.76
C GLY A 39 -2.93 -14.71 -5.04
N MET A 40 -3.01 -13.43 -5.42
CA MET A 40 -4.09 -12.56 -4.96
C MET A 40 -5.40 -12.97 -5.65
N GLY A 41 -6.40 -13.38 -4.87
CA GLY A 41 -7.73 -13.76 -5.39
C GLY A 41 -8.51 -12.55 -5.93
N LYS A 42 -9.80 -12.69 -6.24
CA LYS A 42 -10.62 -11.69 -6.96
C LYS A 42 -11.85 -11.03 -6.23
N GLU A 43 -11.75 -10.37 -5.05
CA GLU A 43 -12.81 -9.66 -4.28
C GLU A 43 -12.68 -8.23 -3.60
N LEU A 44 -11.62 -7.42 -3.76
CA LEU A 44 -11.30 -6.09 -3.21
C LEU A 44 -11.55 -5.01 -4.25
N ASP A 45 -12.36 -4.03 -3.92
CA ASP A 45 -12.46 -2.80 -4.69
C ASP A 45 -11.30 -1.88 -4.30
N LEU A 46 -10.13 -2.09 -4.91
CA LEU A 46 -8.92 -1.31 -4.66
C LEU A 46 -8.75 -0.27 -5.78
N PRO A 47 -9.03 1.02 -5.56
CA PRO A 47 -8.78 2.05 -6.55
C PRO A 47 -7.28 2.13 -6.84
N ILE A 48 -6.91 1.96 -8.11
CA ILE A 48 -5.58 2.23 -8.64
C ILE A 48 -5.53 3.72 -8.94
N VAL A 49 -4.66 4.45 -8.25
CA VAL A 49 -4.52 5.90 -8.42
C VAL A 49 -3.19 6.23 -9.07
N ILE A 50 -3.22 6.88 -10.23
CA ILE A 50 -2.01 7.38 -10.91
C ILE A 50 -1.82 8.85 -10.57
N LEU A 51 -0.67 9.17 -9.99
CA LEU A 51 -0.30 10.49 -9.50
C LEU A 51 0.91 11.04 -10.26
N PRO A 52 0.96 12.36 -10.52
CA PRO A 52 2.17 13.01 -11.05
C PRO A 52 3.34 12.91 -10.06
N ASP A 53 4.57 12.85 -10.58
CA ASP A 53 5.78 12.59 -9.78
C ASP A 53 6.10 13.63 -8.69
N ASN A 54 5.63 14.87 -8.84
CA ASN A 54 6.07 16.03 -8.03
C ASN A 54 4.93 16.73 -7.24
N ASP A 55 3.80 16.05 -7.01
CA ASP A 55 2.66 16.62 -6.27
C ASP A 55 2.36 15.79 -5.02
N GLY A 56 3.14 16.02 -3.97
CA GLY A 56 2.97 15.34 -2.68
C GLY A 56 1.66 15.71 -1.97
N SER A 57 1.16 16.93 -2.17
CA SER A 57 -0.14 17.39 -1.63
C SER A 57 -1.28 16.53 -2.15
N LEU A 58 -1.30 16.24 -3.45
CA LEU A 58 -2.35 15.42 -4.05
C LEU A 58 -2.37 14.00 -3.48
N TYR A 59 -1.22 13.40 -3.19
CA TYR A 59 -1.15 12.11 -2.51
C TYR A 59 -1.79 12.20 -1.11
N GLY A 60 -1.45 13.24 -0.35
CA GLY A 60 -2.00 13.49 0.98
C GLY A 60 -3.52 13.63 0.97
N ASP A 61 -4.06 14.50 0.11
CA ASP A 61 -5.50 14.73 -0.02
C ASP A 61 -6.23 13.46 -0.44
N GLN A 62 -5.70 12.75 -1.45
CA GLN A 62 -6.27 11.51 -1.93
C GLN A 62 -6.27 10.43 -0.84
N LYS A 63 -5.19 10.27 -0.08
CA LYS A 63 -5.11 9.32 1.03
C LYS A 63 -6.05 9.68 2.16
N GLN A 64 -6.13 10.95 2.54
CA GLN A 64 -7.05 11.43 3.56
C GLN A 64 -8.51 11.15 3.16
N ILE A 65 -8.90 11.49 1.92
CA ILE A 65 -10.26 11.25 1.43
C ILE A 65 -10.58 9.75 1.40
N CYS A 66 -9.70 8.93 0.82
CA CYS A 66 -9.94 7.49 0.72
C CYS A 66 -10.00 6.84 2.10
N GLU A 67 -8.98 7.02 2.93
CA GLU A 67 -8.82 6.24 4.16
C GLU A 67 -9.64 6.81 5.33
N THR A 68 -9.75 8.14 5.45
CA THR A 68 -10.50 8.77 6.54
C THR A 68 -11.92 9.16 6.13
N GLY A 69 -12.11 9.66 4.91
CA GLY A 69 -13.41 10.13 4.43
C GLY A 69 -14.34 9.00 3.98
N LEU A 70 -13.81 8.03 3.21
CA LEU A 70 -14.60 6.99 2.54
C LEU A 70 -14.40 5.59 3.13
N GLY A 71 -13.36 5.37 3.92
CA GLY A 71 -13.00 4.05 4.44
C GLY A 71 -12.53 3.07 3.35
N LEU A 72 -11.96 3.59 2.25
CA LEU A 72 -11.47 2.84 1.11
C LEU A 72 -9.94 2.71 1.17
N VAL A 73 -9.45 1.51 0.90
CA VAL A 73 -8.01 1.27 0.70
C VAL A 73 -7.66 1.55 -0.75
N SER A 74 -6.75 2.50 -0.99
CA SER A 74 -6.30 2.88 -2.34
C SER A 74 -4.81 2.62 -2.54
N GLN A 75 -4.43 2.19 -3.75
CA GLN A 75 -3.04 1.99 -4.14
C GLN A 75 -2.58 3.04 -5.13
N CYS A 76 -1.51 3.76 -4.78
CA CYS A 76 -1.04 4.90 -5.55
C CYS A 76 0.23 4.55 -6.34
N TYR A 77 0.33 5.07 -7.56
CA TYR A 77 1.45 4.87 -8.47
C TYR A 77 1.88 6.21 -9.08
N LEU A 78 3.18 6.50 -8.99
CA LEU A 78 3.74 7.69 -9.61
C LEU A 78 3.91 7.49 -11.13
N THR A 79 3.77 8.55 -11.90
CA THR A 79 3.88 8.53 -13.37
C THR A 79 5.16 7.87 -13.87
N LYS A 80 6.31 8.09 -13.23
CA LYS A 80 7.58 7.46 -13.61
C LYS A 80 7.51 5.92 -13.65
N HIS A 81 6.70 5.31 -12.79
CA HIS A 81 6.53 3.85 -12.73
C HIS A 81 5.50 3.33 -13.73
N VAL A 82 4.55 4.18 -14.13
CA VAL A 82 3.62 3.90 -15.23
C VAL A 82 4.35 3.93 -16.58
N PHE A 83 5.25 4.90 -16.79
CA PHE A 83 6.08 4.96 -18.00
C PHE A 83 7.16 3.88 -18.02
N ARG A 84 7.76 3.57 -16.87
CA ARG A 84 8.82 2.57 -16.73
C ARG A 84 8.32 1.41 -15.87
N MET A 85 7.50 0.58 -16.49
CA MET A 85 6.96 -0.64 -15.88
C MET A 85 8.08 -1.65 -15.61
N SER A 86 8.47 -1.77 -14.34
CA SER A 86 9.41 -2.80 -13.88
C SER A 86 8.64 -3.93 -13.20
N LYS A 87 8.89 -5.17 -13.62
CA LYS A 87 8.31 -6.36 -12.97
C LYS A 87 8.61 -6.41 -11.48
N GLN A 88 9.82 -6.00 -11.09
CA GLN A 88 10.21 -5.93 -9.68
C GLN A 88 9.36 -4.92 -8.90
N TYR A 89 9.10 -3.75 -9.49
CA TYR A 89 8.30 -2.72 -8.86
C TYR A 89 6.84 -3.17 -8.72
N LEU A 90 6.28 -3.76 -9.78
CA LEU A 90 4.92 -4.32 -9.74
C LEU A 90 4.79 -5.44 -8.72
N ALA A 91 5.80 -6.29 -8.56
CA ALA A 91 5.81 -7.33 -7.54
C ALA A 91 5.92 -6.76 -6.12
N ASN A 92 6.69 -5.69 -5.91
CA ASN A 92 6.85 -5.08 -4.58
C ASN A 92 5.60 -4.30 -4.14
N VAL A 93 4.93 -3.62 -5.06
CA VAL A 93 3.80 -2.72 -4.75
C VAL A 93 2.45 -3.40 -4.98
N GLY A 94 2.38 -4.36 -5.89
CA GLY A 94 1.20 -5.19 -6.15
C GLY A 94 1.27 -6.58 -5.52
N GLY A 95 2.41 -6.96 -4.95
CA GLY A 95 2.55 -8.20 -4.19
C GLY A 95 2.19 -7.98 -2.72
N ARG A 96 1.78 -9.07 -2.08
CA ARG A 96 1.55 -9.16 -0.64
C ARG A 96 2.72 -8.52 0.10
N ASP A 97 2.44 -7.72 1.13
CA ASP A 97 3.42 -7.46 2.20
C ASP A 97 3.96 -8.83 2.61
N THR A 98 5.21 -9.13 2.23
CA THR A 98 5.82 -10.41 2.52
C THR A 98 6.12 -10.43 4.00
N VAL A 99 5.12 -10.81 4.79
CA VAL A 99 5.28 -11.16 6.20
C VAL A 99 6.46 -12.12 6.26
N LEU A 100 7.44 -11.78 7.10
CA LEU A 100 8.66 -12.55 7.29
C LEU A 100 8.29 -14.03 7.45
N VAL A 101 8.86 -14.89 6.60
CA VAL A 101 8.51 -16.33 6.58
C VAL A 101 8.75 -17.00 7.94
N ASP A 102 9.68 -16.48 8.74
CA ASP A 102 9.93 -16.95 10.10
C ASP A 102 8.82 -16.57 11.10
N ALA A 103 8.15 -15.43 10.90
CA ALA A 103 6.95 -15.07 11.67
C ALA A 103 5.78 -16.02 11.35
N LEU A 104 5.68 -16.48 10.10
CA LEU A 104 4.70 -17.50 9.69
C LEU A 104 5.06 -18.89 10.23
N SER A 105 6.36 -19.17 10.37
CA SER A 105 6.85 -20.47 10.83
C SER A 105 6.75 -20.65 12.35
N ARG A 106 6.38 -19.63 13.13
CA ARG A 106 6.23 -19.68 14.60
C ARG A 106 7.46 -20.26 15.31
N HIS A 107 8.66 -19.93 14.82
CA HIS A 107 9.92 -20.46 15.32
C HIS A 107 10.77 -19.38 16.00
N ILE A 108 10.13 -18.37 16.62
CA ILE A 108 10.84 -17.35 17.39
C ILE A 108 10.83 -17.80 18.85
N PRO A 109 11.95 -18.27 19.42
CA PRO A 109 12.00 -18.72 20.81
C PRO A 109 11.52 -17.61 21.76
N LEU A 110 10.81 -17.97 22.83
CA LEU A 110 10.18 -17.07 23.82
C LEU A 110 8.96 -16.28 23.34
N VAL A 111 8.81 -16.06 22.03
CA VAL A 111 7.66 -15.38 21.41
C VAL A 111 6.61 -16.39 20.96
N SER A 112 7.03 -17.50 20.35
CA SER A 112 6.12 -18.53 19.83
C SER A 112 5.74 -19.60 20.87
N ASP A 113 6.51 -19.73 21.95
CA ASP A 113 6.32 -20.79 22.96
C ASP A 113 5.23 -20.49 24.00
N ARG A 114 4.77 -19.23 24.09
CA ARG A 114 3.77 -18.74 25.06
C ARG A 114 2.99 -17.58 24.47
N PRO A 115 1.73 -17.34 24.89
CA PRO A 115 0.95 -16.19 24.45
C PRO A 115 1.72 -14.89 24.67
N THR A 116 2.11 -14.24 23.56
CA THR A 116 2.98 -13.07 23.55
C THR A 116 2.41 -12.06 22.56
N ILE A 117 2.30 -10.80 22.97
CA ILE A 117 1.95 -9.68 22.09
C ILE A 117 3.18 -8.82 21.87
N ILE A 118 3.44 -8.44 20.62
CA ILE A 118 4.54 -7.54 20.27
C ILE A 118 3.95 -6.18 19.91
N PHE A 119 4.44 -5.13 20.55
CA PHE A 119 4.12 -3.75 20.21
C PHE A 119 5.29 -3.10 19.49
N GLY A 120 4.99 -2.38 18.41
CA GLY A 120 5.89 -1.41 17.80
C GLY A 120 5.35 -0.01 18.09
N ALA A 121 6.21 0.91 18.53
CA ALA A 121 5.82 2.29 18.79
C ALA A 121 6.85 3.24 18.19
N ASP A 122 6.39 4.34 17.60
CA ASP A 122 7.23 5.39 17.05
C ASP A 122 6.63 6.77 17.36
N ILE A 123 7.49 7.78 17.47
CA ILE A 123 7.09 9.18 17.63
C ILE A 123 7.82 10.00 16.57
N THR A 124 7.05 10.63 15.69
CA THR A 124 7.56 11.59 14.73
C THR A 124 7.31 13.01 15.26
N HIS A 125 8.40 13.77 15.43
CA HIS A 125 8.34 15.19 15.79
C HIS A 125 8.31 16.08 14.54
N PRO A 126 7.75 17.30 14.63
CA PRO A 126 7.81 18.28 13.55
C PRO A 126 9.26 18.70 13.25
N HIS A 127 9.46 19.38 12.12
CA HIS A 127 10.79 19.89 11.76
C HIS A 127 11.31 20.89 12.81
N PRO A 128 12.63 20.95 13.05
CA PRO A 128 13.21 21.91 13.99
C PRO A 128 12.80 23.35 13.64
N GLY A 129 12.11 24.03 14.57
CA GLY A 129 11.60 25.39 14.39
C GLY A 129 10.12 25.50 14.01
N GLU A 130 9.42 24.38 13.78
CA GLU A 130 7.95 24.37 13.65
C GLU A 130 7.27 24.07 15.01
N ASP A 131 7.15 25.11 15.84
CA ASP A 131 6.64 24.97 17.21
C ASP A 131 5.11 24.76 17.31
N SER A 132 4.36 24.96 16.22
CA SER A 132 2.89 24.83 16.19
C SER A 132 2.40 23.46 15.74
N SER A 133 3.25 22.67 15.09
CA SER A 133 2.89 21.36 14.55
C SER A 133 2.93 20.31 15.67
N PRO A 134 1.90 19.46 15.82
CA PRO A 134 1.91 18.42 16.85
C PRO A 134 2.92 17.32 16.52
N SER A 135 3.38 16.62 17.56
CA SER A 135 4.08 15.34 17.37
C SER A 135 3.06 14.23 17.11
N ILE A 136 3.40 13.27 16.25
CA ILE A 136 2.54 12.13 15.89
C ILE A 136 3.11 10.88 16.56
N ALA A 137 2.32 10.24 17.41
CA ALA A 137 2.65 8.95 18.02
C ALA A 137 1.87 7.83 17.31
N VAL A 138 2.57 6.76 16.95
CA VAL A 138 1.99 5.59 16.26
C VAL A 138 2.29 4.34 17.07
N VAL A 139 1.29 3.48 17.26
CA VAL A 139 1.44 2.17 17.91
C VAL A 139 0.80 1.10 17.03
N VAL A 140 1.53 0.00 16.82
CA VAL A 140 1.06 -1.21 16.16
C VAL A 140 1.21 -2.40 17.10
N ALA A 141 0.36 -3.41 16.96
CA ALA A 141 0.39 -4.63 17.78
C ALA A 141 0.18 -5.88 16.92
N SER A 142 0.84 -6.99 17.28
CA SER A 142 0.53 -8.31 16.71
C SER A 142 -0.90 -8.74 17.07
N GLN A 143 -1.58 -9.45 16.16
CA GLN A 143 -3.00 -9.84 16.30
C GLN A 143 -3.23 -11.34 15.99
N ASP A 144 -2.19 -12.17 16.03
CA ASP A 144 -2.20 -13.56 15.56
C ASP A 144 -2.59 -14.63 16.60
#